data_AF-H8WZR9-F1
#
_entry.id   AF-H8WZR9-F1
#
_cell.length_a   1.000
_cell.length_b   1.000
_cell.length_c   1.000
_cell.angle_alpha   90.00
_cell.angle_beta   90.00
_cell.angle_gamma   90.00
#
_symmetry.space_group_name_H-M   'P 1'
#
loop_
_entity.id
_entity.type
_entity.pdbx_description
1 polymer ?
#
loop_
_entity_poly.entity_id
_entity_poly.type
_entity_poly.pdbx_seq_one_letter_code
_entity_poly.pdbx_strand_id
1 'polypeptide(L)'
;MGLFNVFISLDSTCIPTFDPSIDSINLQVKSLLYLFKRLRINKLAPLVKNGKFAYTDSLVINNDPTFAKLDKTYNVTKFEEILLDDEYRVLVDFIKNKFRSMCFIDGVPENLSSPGSPTRDQSTSAVLDNDDDFPPFLDYKERKSKLFKFKLFSITQQHTTESIASILSGSNIYIEHKVPFLKRYNIALTAITKVIGKSSTTKFTISQDEKSKIIRNYLTLLAIHVQVMRIYDEYTKLHPLVATPTDSLSHSTSKLSLNEPSSASFPMKAQLKSPTKSPTKLARRESQPLLRTKPSISKLRLEELYNPITSPPQLQYGDKTSSNGSGSGSVTLSEDVEGKEILRLDVYERCKVAVNEKVKSERKKLDRFSATS
;
A
#
# COMPACT_ATOMS: atom_id res chain seq x y z
N MET A 1 -22.25 -6.16 27.12
CA MET A 1 -21.28 -6.32 28.22
C MET A 1 -20.57 -7.66 28.08
N GLY A 2 -19.53 -7.74 27.25
CA GLY A 2 -18.80 -9.00 27.00
C GLY A 2 -17.41 -8.73 26.43
N LEU A 3 -16.52 -9.73 26.48
CA LEU A 3 -15.13 -9.73 26.01
C LEU A 3 -14.14 -8.72 26.62
N PHE A 4 -14.56 -7.64 27.29
CA PHE A 4 -13.61 -6.76 27.98
C PHE A 4 -12.81 -7.46 29.09
N ASN A 5 -13.36 -8.51 29.72
CA ASN A 5 -12.67 -9.33 30.72
C ASN A 5 -11.39 -10.01 30.18
N VAL A 6 -11.27 -10.21 28.87
CA VAL A 6 -10.07 -10.82 28.24
C VAL A 6 -8.82 -9.96 28.42
N PHE A 7 -8.97 -8.64 28.58
CA PHE A 7 -7.86 -7.70 28.79
C PHE A 7 -7.60 -7.35 30.26
N ILE A 8 -8.36 -7.93 31.21
CA ILE A 8 -8.33 -7.51 32.62
C ILE A 8 -7.36 -8.33 33.48
N SER A 9 -7.02 -9.56 33.08
CA SER A 9 -5.84 -10.27 33.61
C SER A 9 -4.55 -9.75 32.96
N LEU A 10 -4.10 -8.60 33.46
CA LEU A 10 -2.70 -8.18 33.44
C LEU A 10 -2.19 -8.18 34.89
N ASP A 11 -1.09 -8.88 35.13
CA ASP A 11 -0.26 -8.63 36.31
C ASP A 11 0.25 -7.19 36.25
N SER A 12 0.22 -6.51 37.40
CA SER A 12 -0.09 -5.07 37.47
C SER A 12 1.09 -4.12 37.24
N THR A 13 2.17 -4.57 36.56
CA THR A 13 3.50 -3.96 36.69
C THR A 13 4.17 -3.46 35.42
N CYS A 14 3.73 -3.82 34.21
CA CYS A 14 4.43 -3.46 32.97
C CYS A 14 3.53 -2.71 31.96
N ILE A 15 3.84 -1.42 31.74
CA ILE A 15 3.32 -0.60 30.64
C ILE A 15 4.19 -0.91 29.40
N PRO A 16 3.61 -1.18 28.21
CA PRO A 16 4.40 -1.55 27.04
C PRO A 16 5.36 -0.43 26.63
N THR A 17 6.61 -0.81 26.40
CA THR A 17 7.63 0.05 25.82
C THR A 17 7.50 0.14 24.30
N PHE A 18 6.89 -0.87 23.68
CA PHE A 18 6.87 -1.17 22.25
C PHE A 18 8.23 -1.56 21.66
N ASP A 19 9.20 -1.89 22.51
CA ASP A 19 10.44 -2.52 22.11
C ASP A 19 10.30 -4.06 22.24
N PRO A 20 10.41 -4.83 21.14
CA PRO A 20 10.29 -6.28 21.17
C PRO A 20 11.44 -7.01 21.89
N SER A 21 12.50 -6.30 22.31
CA SER A 21 13.56 -6.82 23.18
C SER A 21 13.30 -6.61 24.67
N ILE A 22 12.30 -5.79 25.04
CA ILE A 22 11.94 -5.47 26.43
C ILE A 22 10.56 -6.01 26.80
N ASP A 23 9.56 -5.80 25.94
CA ASP A 23 8.18 -6.24 26.19
C ASP A 23 8.05 -7.76 26.01
N SER A 24 7.40 -8.45 26.95
CA SER A 24 7.15 -9.89 26.79
C SER A 24 6.19 -10.17 25.62
N ILE A 25 6.31 -11.35 24.98
CA ILE A 25 5.46 -11.76 23.84
C ILE A 25 3.95 -11.56 24.14
N ASN A 26 3.53 -11.90 25.36
CA ASN A 26 2.15 -11.70 25.81
C ASN A 26 1.74 -10.23 25.93
N LEU A 27 2.66 -9.35 26.36
CA LEU A 27 2.41 -7.91 26.40
C LEU A 27 2.39 -7.30 24.98
N GLN A 28 3.29 -7.73 24.10
CA GLN A 28 3.30 -7.34 22.68
C GLN A 28 1.98 -7.70 22.00
N VAL A 29 1.52 -8.96 22.12
CA VAL A 29 0.27 -9.41 21.49
C VAL A 29 -0.97 -8.74 22.10
N LYS A 30 -1.09 -8.67 23.44
CA LYS A 30 -2.23 -8.01 24.10
C LYS A 30 -2.31 -6.50 23.75
N SER A 31 -1.18 -5.79 23.76
CA SER A 31 -1.14 -4.36 23.43
C SER A 31 -1.46 -4.10 21.96
N LEU A 32 -0.87 -4.84 21.01
CA LEU A 32 -1.14 -4.67 19.58
C LEU A 32 -2.61 -4.98 19.22
N LEU A 33 -3.23 -5.99 19.83
CA LEU A 33 -4.68 -6.25 19.67
C LEU A 33 -5.52 -5.07 20.16
N TYR A 34 -5.22 -4.56 21.37
CA TYR A 34 -5.93 -3.42 21.94
C TYR A 34 -5.78 -2.16 21.07
N LEU A 35 -4.55 -1.83 20.69
CA LEU A 35 -4.20 -0.68 19.86
C LEU A 35 -4.83 -0.74 18.47
N PHE A 36 -4.83 -1.92 17.83
CA PHE A 36 -5.50 -2.15 16.55
C PHE A 36 -6.96 -1.69 16.56
N LYS A 37 -7.69 -2.10 17.61
CA LYS A 37 -9.11 -1.79 17.82
C LYS A 37 -9.31 -0.33 18.26
N ARG A 38 -8.52 0.13 19.24
CA ARG A 38 -8.62 1.46 19.85
C ARG A 38 -8.29 2.60 18.88
N LEU A 39 -7.26 2.42 18.07
CA LEU A 39 -6.82 3.34 17.02
C LEU A 39 -7.44 3.03 15.65
N ARG A 40 -8.36 2.05 15.57
CA ARG A 40 -9.09 1.64 14.36
C ARG A 40 -8.14 1.51 13.15
N ILE A 41 -7.03 0.79 13.29
CA ILE A 41 -5.92 0.80 12.32
C ILE A 41 -6.38 0.39 10.91
N ASN A 42 -7.32 -0.55 10.81
CA ASN A 42 -7.96 -0.95 9.55
C ASN A 42 -8.81 0.13 8.86
N LYS A 43 -9.12 1.23 9.54
CA LYS A 43 -9.89 2.38 9.04
C LYS A 43 -9.06 3.63 8.79
N LEU A 44 -7.77 3.63 9.08
CA LEU A 44 -6.89 4.75 8.72
C LEU A 44 -6.98 5.07 7.23
N ALA A 45 -6.99 6.36 6.92
CA ALA A 45 -6.88 6.86 5.56
C ALA A 45 -5.48 6.54 4.97
N PRO A 46 -5.33 6.49 3.64
CA PRO A 46 -4.04 6.16 3.04
C PRO A 46 -2.92 7.19 3.27
N LEU A 47 -3.22 8.37 3.83
CA LEU A 47 -2.24 9.39 4.19
C LEU A 47 -2.66 10.10 5.50
N VAL A 48 -1.66 10.46 6.30
CA VAL A 48 -1.78 11.32 7.50
C VAL A 48 -2.27 12.72 7.10
N LYS A 49 -3.11 13.36 7.92
CA LYS A 49 -3.55 14.76 7.70
C LYS A 49 -3.09 15.64 8.87
N ASN A 50 -2.42 16.75 8.56
CA ASN A 50 -1.94 17.74 9.54
C ASN A 50 -1.19 17.12 10.74
N GLY A 51 -0.34 16.12 10.47
CA GLY A 51 0.42 15.38 11.50
C GLY A 51 -0.39 14.41 12.36
N LYS A 52 -1.69 14.21 12.08
CA LYS A 52 -2.59 13.33 12.87
C LYS A 52 -3.24 12.25 12.00
N PHE A 53 -3.69 11.17 12.66
CA PHE A 53 -4.46 10.12 11.98
C PHE A 53 -5.75 10.67 11.37
N ALA A 54 -5.94 10.37 10.09
CA ALA A 54 -7.20 10.55 9.39
C ALA A 54 -7.86 9.19 9.18
N TYR A 55 -9.19 9.17 9.12
CA TYR A 55 -9.98 7.94 9.00
C TYR A 55 -10.79 7.93 7.69
N THR A 56 -11.12 6.73 7.23
CA THR A 56 -11.95 6.47 6.04
C THR A 56 -13.44 6.52 6.33
N ASP A 57 -13.85 6.30 7.58
CA ASP A 57 -15.22 6.45 8.06
C ASP A 57 -15.39 7.68 8.95
N SER A 58 -16.51 8.39 8.78
CA SER A 58 -16.86 9.64 9.49
C SER A 58 -17.31 9.41 10.95
N LEU A 59 -16.77 8.39 11.61
CA LEU A 59 -17.19 8.01 12.95
C LEU A 59 -16.50 8.85 14.02
N VAL A 60 -17.32 9.65 14.71
CA VAL A 60 -16.99 10.22 16.02
C VAL A 60 -16.67 9.09 17.00
N ILE A 61 -15.64 9.28 17.82
CA ILE A 61 -15.25 8.33 18.86
C ILE A 61 -16.14 8.58 20.09
N ASN A 62 -16.87 7.57 20.53
CA ASN A 62 -17.53 7.61 21.83
C ASN A 62 -16.45 7.51 22.93
N ASN A 63 -16.32 8.56 23.74
CA ASN A 63 -15.41 8.61 24.89
C ASN A 63 -16.00 7.81 26.07
N ASP A 64 -16.14 6.50 25.90
CA ASP A 64 -16.50 5.58 26.98
C ASP A 64 -15.35 5.55 28.02
N PRO A 65 -15.62 5.89 29.30
CA PRO A 65 -14.59 5.99 30.33
C PRO A 65 -13.86 4.67 30.61
N THR A 66 -14.44 3.53 30.20
CA THR A 66 -13.79 2.20 30.29
C THR A 66 -12.46 2.17 29.52
N PHE A 67 -12.36 2.90 28.40
CA PHE A 67 -11.10 2.99 27.65
C PHE A 67 -10.04 3.82 28.37
N ALA A 68 -10.40 4.83 29.17
CA ALA A 68 -9.45 5.78 29.75
C ALA A 68 -8.45 5.14 30.74
N LYS A 69 -8.76 3.98 31.33
CA LYS A 69 -7.79 3.17 32.10
C LYS A 69 -6.86 2.41 31.16
N LEU A 70 -7.43 1.71 30.17
CA LEU A 70 -6.68 0.89 29.21
C LEU A 70 -5.77 1.75 28.30
N ASP A 71 -6.19 2.97 27.96
CA ASP A 71 -5.39 3.96 27.20
C ASP A 71 -4.08 4.30 27.90
N LYS A 72 -4.10 4.36 29.24
CA LYS A 72 -2.91 4.56 30.09
C LYS A 72 -2.11 3.27 30.23
N THR A 73 -2.77 2.15 30.54
CA THR A 73 -2.11 0.83 30.69
C THR A 73 -1.36 0.41 29.44
N TYR A 74 -1.92 0.64 28.25
CA TYR A 74 -1.31 0.34 26.96
C TYR A 74 -0.68 1.57 26.27
N ASN A 75 -0.39 2.64 27.02
CA ASN A 75 0.30 3.86 26.59
C ASN A 75 0.00 4.30 25.15
N VAL A 76 -1.28 4.54 24.87
CA VAL A 76 -1.78 4.80 23.51
C VAL A 76 -1.11 6.03 22.88
N THR A 77 -0.88 7.08 23.67
CA THR A 77 -0.20 8.31 23.21
C THR A 77 1.20 8.01 22.67
N LYS A 78 2.04 7.28 23.41
CA LYS A 78 3.37 6.88 22.93
C LYS A 78 3.30 6.02 21.66
N PHE A 79 2.26 5.21 21.51
CA PHE A 79 2.08 4.41 20.29
C PHE A 79 1.62 5.25 19.08
N GLU A 80 0.75 6.25 19.28
CA GLU A 80 0.43 7.23 18.23
C GLU A 80 1.68 8.01 17.81
N GLU A 81 2.50 8.45 18.77
CA GLU A 81 3.80 9.10 18.53
C GLU A 81 4.75 8.20 17.75
N ILE A 82 5.00 6.96 18.19
CA ILE A 82 5.85 5.99 17.49
C ILE A 82 5.34 5.73 16.06
N LEU A 83 4.02 5.69 15.82
CA LEU A 83 3.49 5.51 14.47
C LEU A 83 3.64 6.77 13.60
N LEU A 84 3.49 7.97 14.17
CA LEU A 84 3.51 9.25 13.47
C LEU A 84 4.92 9.84 13.30
N ASP A 85 5.88 9.48 14.13
CA ASP A 85 7.30 9.81 13.98
C ASP A 85 7.95 8.82 13.00
N ASP A 86 7.89 9.21 11.72
CA ASP A 86 8.42 8.44 10.61
C ASP A 86 8.53 9.30 9.35
N GLU A 87 9.70 9.39 8.72
CA GLU A 87 9.82 10.18 7.50
C GLU A 87 9.06 9.55 6.32
N TYR A 88 8.74 8.26 6.40
CA TYR A 88 7.98 7.54 5.39
C TYR A 88 6.45 7.68 5.58
N ARG A 89 5.96 8.38 6.62
CA ARG A 89 4.52 8.64 6.86
C ARG A 89 3.79 9.37 5.73
N VAL A 90 4.54 10.00 4.82
CA VAL A 90 4.04 10.66 3.61
C VAL A 90 3.83 9.71 2.42
N LEU A 91 4.14 8.43 2.58
CA LEU A 91 3.86 7.36 1.61
C LEU A 91 2.49 6.72 1.88
N VAL A 92 1.87 6.24 0.81
CA VAL A 92 0.53 5.64 0.83
C VAL A 92 0.46 4.43 1.79
N ASP A 93 -0.59 4.39 2.61
CA ASP A 93 -0.90 3.36 3.62
C ASP A 93 0.23 3.05 4.62
N PHE A 94 1.24 3.92 4.75
CA PHE A 94 2.45 3.61 5.48
C PHE A 94 2.20 3.26 6.96
N ILE A 95 1.34 4.00 7.65
CA ILE A 95 1.01 3.79 9.07
C ILE A 95 0.46 2.37 9.33
N LYS A 96 -0.44 1.87 8.46
CA LYS A 96 -0.98 0.50 8.55
C LYS A 96 0.11 -0.54 8.40
N ASN A 97 1.10 -0.26 7.57
CA ASN A 97 2.19 -1.17 7.25
C ASN A 97 3.34 -1.10 8.27
N LYS A 98 3.57 0.04 8.92
CA LYS A 98 4.36 0.17 10.15
C LYS A 98 3.73 -0.67 11.27
N PHE A 99 2.41 -0.56 11.48
CA PHE A 99 1.70 -1.43 12.41
C PHE A 99 1.86 -2.93 12.08
N ARG A 100 1.62 -3.35 10.82
CA ARG A 100 1.86 -4.75 10.39
C ARG A 100 3.30 -5.23 10.57
N SER A 101 4.27 -4.33 10.50
CA SER A 101 5.68 -4.65 10.74
C SER A 101 5.98 -4.95 12.22
N MET A 102 5.19 -4.41 13.14
CA MET A 102 5.24 -4.74 14.58
C MET A 102 4.55 -6.09 14.89
N CYS A 103 3.70 -6.60 14.00
CA CYS A 103 3.05 -7.91 14.16
C CYS A 103 3.98 -9.11 13.88
N PHE A 104 5.30 -8.90 13.75
CA PHE A 104 6.32 -9.95 13.60
C PHE A 104 6.86 -10.36 14.96
N ILE A 105 6.25 -11.39 15.55
CA ILE A 105 6.46 -11.82 16.94
C ILE A 105 7.51 -12.95 16.99
N ASP A 106 8.26 -13.03 18.08
CA ASP A 106 9.38 -13.97 18.22
C ASP A 106 8.99 -15.41 18.60
N GLY A 107 7.83 -15.59 19.22
CA GLY A 107 7.30 -16.89 19.65
C GLY A 107 5.77 -16.88 19.68
N VAL A 108 5.18 -18.04 19.99
CA VAL A 108 3.74 -18.16 20.22
C VAL A 108 3.42 -17.66 21.64
N PRO A 109 2.39 -16.82 21.84
CA PRO A 109 2.02 -16.30 23.16
C PRO A 109 1.48 -17.38 24.11
N GLU A 110 2.17 -17.59 25.23
CA GLU A 110 1.77 -18.53 26.27
C GLU A 110 0.45 -18.12 26.94
N ASN A 111 -0.44 -19.10 27.19
CA ASN A 111 -1.67 -18.91 27.98
C ASN A 111 -2.65 -17.86 27.44
N LEU A 112 -2.78 -17.74 26.10
CA LEU A 112 -3.97 -17.13 25.48
C LEU A 112 -5.21 -18.04 25.49
N SER A 113 -5.12 -19.20 26.13
CA SER A 113 -6.25 -20.06 26.49
C SER A 113 -7.35 -19.23 27.15
N SER A 114 -8.42 -18.97 26.40
CA SER A 114 -9.58 -18.24 26.91
C SER A 114 -10.07 -18.91 28.19
N PRO A 115 -10.30 -18.19 29.30
CA PRO A 115 -11.08 -18.72 30.40
C PRO A 115 -12.50 -18.96 29.86
N GLY A 116 -12.77 -20.19 29.44
CA GLY A 116 -14.05 -20.64 28.93
C GLY A 116 -15.08 -20.58 30.04
N SER A 117 -15.69 -19.41 30.21
CA SER A 117 -16.81 -19.21 31.14
C SER A 117 -17.87 -20.26 30.84
N PRO A 118 -18.38 -21.01 31.83
CA PRO A 118 -19.28 -22.14 31.62
C PRO A 118 -20.71 -21.68 31.25
N THR A 119 -20.84 -20.98 30.13
CA THR A 119 -22.11 -20.61 29.51
C THR A 119 -22.70 -21.81 28.80
N ARG A 120 -23.34 -22.64 29.62
CA ARG A 120 -24.33 -23.65 29.25
C ARG A 120 -25.21 -23.18 28.07
N ASP A 121 -25.41 -24.10 27.11
CA ASP A 121 -26.45 -24.07 26.07
C ASP A 121 -26.49 -22.83 25.15
N GLN A 122 -25.42 -22.56 24.39
CA GLN A 122 -25.54 -21.68 23.20
C GLN A 122 -24.60 -22.04 22.03
N SER A 123 -25.09 -22.90 21.14
CA SER A 123 -24.40 -23.39 19.94
C SER A 123 -24.25 -22.32 18.84
N THR A 124 -23.45 -21.28 19.08
CA THR A 124 -22.89 -20.45 18.01
C THR A 124 -21.44 -20.83 17.78
N SER A 125 -21.15 -21.38 16.60
CA SER A 125 -19.80 -21.86 16.28
C SER A 125 -18.85 -20.67 16.11
N ALA A 126 -18.18 -20.31 17.20
CA ALA A 126 -16.97 -19.52 17.18
C ALA A 126 -15.86 -20.37 16.56
N VAL A 127 -15.91 -20.54 15.24
CA VAL A 127 -14.88 -21.22 14.45
C VAL A 127 -13.56 -20.52 14.74
N LEU A 128 -12.72 -21.20 15.52
CA LEU A 128 -11.28 -21.12 15.39
C LEU A 128 -10.99 -21.50 13.94
N ASP A 129 -10.50 -20.54 13.15
CA ASP A 129 -9.92 -20.86 11.85
C ASP A 129 -8.63 -21.61 12.20
N ASN A 130 -8.62 -22.94 12.10
CA ASN A 130 -7.70 -23.85 12.82
C ASN A 130 -6.22 -23.81 12.32
N ASP A 131 -5.82 -22.74 11.64
CA ASP A 131 -4.56 -22.61 10.88
C ASP A 131 -3.67 -21.42 11.33
N ASP A 132 -4.07 -20.64 12.35
CA ASP A 132 -3.30 -19.51 12.89
C ASP A 132 -3.13 -19.66 14.42
N ASP A 133 -1.89 -19.83 14.90
CA ASP A 133 -1.52 -19.95 16.34
C ASP A 133 -1.75 -18.66 17.17
N PHE A 134 -2.43 -17.67 16.59
CA PHE A 134 -2.48 -16.30 17.10
C PHE A 134 -3.93 -15.77 17.15
N PRO A 135 -4.25 -14.91 18.14
CA PRO A 135 -5.58 -14.34 18.28
C PRO A 135 -5.95 -13.42 17.11
N PRO A 136 -7.20 -13.48 16.59
CA PRO A 136 -7.60 -12.70 15.43
C PRO A 136 -7.75 -11.22 15.77
N PHE A 137 -7.29 -10.34 14.87
CA PHE A 137 -7.51 -8.90 14.96
C PHE A 137 -9.00 -8.57 14.75
N LEU A 138 -9.67 -8.09 15.80
CA LEU A 138 -11.07 -7.65 15.77
C LEU A 138 -11.18 -6.14 15.60
N ASP A 139 -12.08 -5.68 14.71
CA ASP A 139 -12.36 -4.24 14.57
C ASP A 139 -13.27 -3.69 15.69
N TYR A 140 -13.55 -2.39 15.65
CA TYR A 140 -14.41 -1.71 16.63
C TYR A 140 -15.89 -2.16 16.61
N LYS A 141 -16.26 -3.10 15.71
CA LYS A 141 -17.57 -3.78 15.67
C LYS A 141 -17.43 -5.30 15.91
N GLU A 142 -16.33 -5.73 16.54
CA GLU A 142 -15.97 -7.13 16.83
C GLU A 142 -15.78 -8.04 15.59
N ARG A 143 -15.51 -7.48 14.40
CA ARG A 143 -15.37 -8.26 13.17
C ARG A 143 -13.92 -8.67 12.92
N LYS A 144 -13.65 -9.97 12.68
CA LYS A 144 -12.32 -10.49 12.27
C LYS A 144 -11.80 -9.73 11.04
N SER A 145 -10.56 -9.23 11.09
CA SER A 145 -9.93 -8.45 10.02
C SER A 145 -8.91 -9.26 9.22
N LYS A 146 -9.29 -9.78 8.05
CA LYS A 146 -8.43 -10.62 7.18
C LYS A 146 -7.13 -9.95 6.69
N LEU A 147 -7.02 -8.63 6.80
CA LEU A 147 -5.85 -7.85 6.34
C LEU A 147 -4.76 -7.68 7.41
N PHE A 148 -5.00 -8.13 8.64
CA PHE A 148 -4.06 -8.04 9.76
C PHE A 148 -3.99 -9.40 10.46
N LYS A 149 -2.77 -9.92 10.63
CA LYS A 149 -2.46 -11.17 11.31
C LYS A 149 -1.06 -11.06 11.89
N PHE A 150 -0.77 -11.82 12.93
CA PHE A 150 0.59 -11.94 13.43
C PHE A 150 1.41 -12.85 12.50
N LYS A 151 2.73 -12.72 12.56
CA LYS A 151 3.66 -13.64 11.87
C LYS A 151 4.79 -14.02 12.81
N LEU A 152 5.02 -15.31 12.96
CA LEU A 152 6.19 -15.83 13.66
C LEU A 152 7.46 -15.53 12.85
N PHE A 153 8.45 -14.90 13.50
CA PHE A 153 9.80 -14.73 13.00
C PHE A 153 10.76 -14.81 14.21
N SER A 154 11.03 -16.03 14.66
CA SER A 154 11.83 -16.31 15.86
C SER A 154 13.32 -16.12 15.63
N ILE A 155 13.99 -15.36 16.50
CA ILE A 155 15.47 -15.22 16.52
C ILE A 155 16.17 -16.50 16.99
N THR A 156 15.48 -17.33 17.77
CA THR A 156 16.00 -18.58 18.35
C THR A 156 16.20 -19.67 17.29
N GLN A 157 15.41 -19.62 16.20
CA GLN A 157 15.57 -20.53 15.07
C GLN A 157 16.74 -20.09 14.18
N GLN A 158 17.54 -21.05 13.72
CA GLN A 158 18.53 -20.79 12.67
C GLN A 158 17.84 -20.60 11.31
N HIS A 159 18.12 -19.49 10.63
CA HIS A 159 17.54 -19.13 9.34
C HIS A 159 18.57 -19.24 8.19
N THR A 160 18.06 -19.29 6.97
CA THR A 160 18.83 -18.95 5.76
C THR A 160 18.28 -17.66 5.16
N THR A 161 19.05 -17.04 4.25
CA THR A 161 18.65 -15.81 3.54
C THR A 161 17.27 -15.97 2.86
N GLU A 162 17.02 -17.15 2.29
CA GLU A 162 15.82 -17.50 1.53
C GLU A 162 14.61 -17.72 2.45
N SER A 163 14.82 -18.31 3.63
CA SER A 163 13.79 -18.49 4.66
C SER A 163 13.21 -17.15 5.11
N ILE A 164 14.10 -16.21 5.47
CA ILE A 164 13.72 -14.85 5.90
C ILE A 164 12.99 -14.13 4.76
N ALA A 165 13.51 -14.24 3.53
CA ALA A 165 12.90 -13.62 2.36
C ALA A 165 11.48 -14.16 2.09
N SER A 166 11.24 -15.46 2.28
CA SER A 166 9.93 -16.10 2.18
C SER A 166 8.96 -15.66 3.30
N ILE A 167 9.43 -15.56 4.54
CA ILE A 167 8.63 -15.04 5.67
C ILE A 167 8.16 -13.60 5.40
N LEU A 168 9.05 -12.76 4.86
CA LEU A 168 8.74 -11.36 4.53
C LEU A 168 7.83 -11.24 3.29
N SER A 169 8.08 -12.00 2.22
CA SER A 169 7.25 -11.98 0.99
C SER A 169 5.88 -12.65 1.17
N GLY A 170 5.73 -13.57 2.13
CA GLY A 170 4.47 -14.19 2.55
C GLY A 170 3.67 -13.37 3.59
N SER A 171 4.17 -12.22 4.03
CA SER A 171 3.51 -11.36 5.03
C SER A 171 2.34 -10.55 4.45
N ASN A 172 1.53 -9.95 5.33
CA ASN A 172 0.45 -9.02 4.93
C ASN A 172 0.94 -7.57 4.69
N ILE A 173 2.25 -7.26 4.77
CA ILE A 173 2.75 -5.90 4.51
C ILE A 173 2.43 -5.49 3.06
N TYR A 174 1.73 -4.37 2.90
CA TYR A 174 1.23 -3.82 1.63
C TYR A 174 0.22 -4.73 0.87
N ILE A 175 -0.51 -5.61 1.57
CA ILE A 175 -1.50 -6.54 0.98
C ILE A 175 -2.64 -5.85 0.20
N GLU A 176 -2.96 -4.58 0.46
CA GLU A 176 -3.93 -3.81 -0.34
C GLU A 176 -3.45 -3.49 -1.77
N HIS A 177 -2.14 -3.63 -2.03
CA HIS A 177 -1.48 -3.25 -3.27
C HIS A 177 -0.95 -4.51 -3.96
N LYS A 178 -1.25 -4.69 -5.26
CA LYS A 178 -0.97 -5.93 -6.01
C LYS A 178 0.50 -6.08 -6.42
N VAL A 179 1.41 -6.16 -5.45
CA VAL A 179 2.84 -6.39 -5.71
C VAL A 179 3.10 -7.89 -5.94
N PRO A 180 3.67 -8.31 -7.10
CA PRO A 180 3.97 -9.72 -7.38
C PRO A 180 4.91 -10.34 -6.35
N PHE A 181 4.69 -11.61 -6.00
CA PHE A 181 5.46 -12.33 -4.98
C PHE A 181 6.98 -12.28 -5.25
N LEU A 182 7.40 -12.47 -6.51
CA LEU A 182 8.81 -12.39 -6.92
C LEU A 182 9.43 -11.01 -6.62
N LYS A 183 8.72 -9.90 -6.89
CA LYS A 183 9.23 -8.56 -6.57
C LYS A 183 9.27 -8.33 -5.06
N ARG A 184 8.30 -8.84 -4.29
CA ARG A 184 8.34 -8.83 -2.81
C ARG A 184 9.55 -9.60 -2.28
N TYR A 185 9.82 -10.79 -2.82
CA TYR A 185 10.95 -11.64 -2.46
C TYR A 185 12.30 -10.95 -2.78
N ASN A 186 12.45 -10.37 -3.96
CA ASN A 186 13.67 -9.64 -4.34
C ASN A 186 13.88 -8.37 -3.49
N ILE A 187 12.80 -7.68 -3.10
CA ILE A 187 12.86 -6.57 -2.12
C ILE A 187 13.26 -7.08 -0.73
N ALA A 188 12.81 -8.27 -0.31
CA ALA A 188 13.21 -8.89 0.95
C ALA A 188 14.69 -9.29 0.95
N LEU A 189 15.20 -9.93 -0.11
CA LEU A 189 16.64 -10.18 -0.30
C LEU A 189 17.46 -8.89 -0.22
N THR A 190 16.98 -7.80 -0.83
CA THR A 190 17.60 -6.47 -0.77
C THR A 190 17.57 -5.86 0.65
N ALA A 191 16.57 -6.21 1.47
CA ALA A 191 16.47 -5.75 2.86
C ALA A 191 17.40 -6.54 3.81
N ILE A 192 17.55 -7.85 3.56
CA ILE A 192 18.39 -8.78 4.34
C ILE A 192 19.88 -8.49 4.08
N THR A 193 20.28 -8.39 2.80
CA THR A 193 21.67 -8.13 2.40
C THR A 193 22.21 -6.77 2.87
N LYS A 194 21.33 -5.79 3.10
CA LYS A 194 21.69 -4.50 3.74
C LYS A 194 22.05 -4.59 5.22
N VAL A 195 21.75 -5.69 5.89
CA VAL A 195 21.99 -5.88 7.34
C VAL A 195 23.06 -6.94 7.57
N ILE A 196 22.91 -8.11 6.93
CA ILE A 196 23.78 -9.29 7.09
C ILE A 196 24.94 -9.31 6.06
N GLY A 197 24.89 -8.47 5.02
CA GLY A 197 25.91 -8.39 3.98
C GLY A 197 25.66 -9.36 2.82
N LYS A 198 26.66 -10.16 2.43
CA LYS A 198 26.49 -11.14 1.34
C LYS A 198 25.54 -12.25 1.77
N SER A 199 24.69 -12.70 0.84
CA SER A 199 23.72 -13.77 1.04
C SER A 199 24.40 -15.05 1.54
N SER A 200 24.18 -15.39 2.82
CA SER A 200 24.69 -16.62 3.42
C SER A 200 23.75 -17.77 3.11
N THR A 201 24.28 -18.78 2.40
CA THR A 201 23.60 -20.05 2.11
C THR A 201 23.69 -21.01 3.30
N THR A 202 24.65 -20.80 4.21
CA THR A 202 24.71 -21.50 5.50
C THR A 202 23.67 -20.94 6.47
N LYS A 203 23.19 -21.77 7.40
CA LYS A 203 22.27 -21.35 8.44
C LYS A 203 22.94 -20.43 9.47
N PHE A 204 22.25 -19.36 9.89
CA PHE A 204 22.72 -18.40 10.89
C PHE A 204 21.61 -17.97 11.86
N THR A 205 21.99 -17.51 13.05
CA THR A 205 21.10 -16.85 14.02
C THR A 205 21.10 -15.34 13.79
N ILE A 206 20.07 -14.63 14.28
CA ILE A 206 19.85 -13.21 14.02
C ILE A 206 19.55 -12.51 15.35
N SER A 207 20.16 -11.34 15.63
CA SER A 207 19.79 -10.55 16.81
C SER A 207 18.42 -9.84 16.63
N GLN A 208 17.78 -9.47 17.74
CA GLN A 208 16.50 -8.74 17.69
C GLN A 208 16.64 -7.35 17.04
N ASP A 209 17.82 -6.72 17.12
CA ASP A 209 18.14 -5.47 16.40
C ASP A 209 18.26 -5.71 14.89
N GLU A 210 19.01 -6.72 14.45
CA GLU A 210 19.10 -7.07 13.02
C GLU A 210 17.73 -7.44 12.44
N LYS A 211 16.94 -8.26 13.15
CA LYS A 211 15.54 -8.59 12.78
C LYS A 211 14.71 -7.32 12.59
N SER A 212 14.81 -6.37 13.53
CA SER A 212 14.10 -5.08 13.46
C SER A 212 14.58 -4.23 12.26
N LYS A 213 15.89 -4.19 11.99
CA LYS A 213 16.49 -3.50 10.84
C LYS A 213 16.08 -4.13 9.50
N ILE A 214 16.03 -5.46 9.41
CA ILE A 214 15.58 -6.20 8.22
C ILE A 214 14.11 -5.87 7.93
N ILE A 215 13.25 -5.96 8.94
CA ILE A 215 11.81 -5.64 8.82
C ILE A 215 11.61 -4.16 8.42
N ARG A 216 12.35 -3.22 9.03
CA ARG A 216 12.34 -1.79 8.67
C ARG A 216 12.80 -1.54 7.24
N ASN A 217 13.87 -2.19 6.80
CA ASN A 217 14.38 -2.09 5.43
C ASN A 217 13.37 -2.67 4.41
N TYR A 218 12.74 -3.80 4.72
CA TYR A 218 11.72 -4.41 3.86
C TYR A 218 10.49 -3.51 3.73
N LEU A 219 9.96 -3.01 4.85
CA LEU A 219 8.83 -2.09 4.89
C LEU A 219 9.09 -0.82 4.06
N THR A 220 10.25 -0.18 4.24
CA THR A 220 10.59 1.09 3.58
C THR A 220 10.86 0.93 2.08
N LEU A 221 11.55 -0.13 1.67
CA LEU A 221 11.76 -0.45 0.25
C LEU A 221 10.44 -0.80 -0.45
N LEU A 222 9.58 -1.59 0.19
CA LEU A 222 8.27 -1.95 -0.37
C LEU A 222 7.32 -0.74 -0.43
N ALA A 223 7.36 0.15 0.57
CA ALA A 223 6.62 1.42 0.55
C ALA A 223 7.04 2.34 -0.61
N ILE A 224 8.36 2.48 -0.86
CA ILE A 224 8.87 3.22 -2.01
C ILE A 224 8.39 2.57 -3.32
N HIS A 225 8.53 1.25 -3.46
CA HIS A 225 8.11 0.55 -4.68
C HIS A 225 6.61 0.73 -4.96
N VAL A 226 5.74 0.51 -3.97
CA VAL A 226 4.29 0.74 -4.08
C VAL A 226 3.98 2.20 -4.43
N GLN A 227 4.66 3.17 -3.82
CA GLN A 227 4.44 4.58 -4.13
C GLN A 227 4.87 4.95 -5.55
N VAL A 228 5.99 4.41 -6.03
CA VAL A 228 6.50 4.64 -7.39
C VAL A 228 5.58 4.00 -8.43
N MET A 229 5.22 2.72 -8.27
CA MET A 229 4.25 2.05 -9.17
C MET A 229 2.94 2.82 -9.23
N ARG A 230 2.37 3.21 -8.06
CA ARG A 230 1.12 3.99 -8.05
C ARG A 230 1.22 5.32 -8.81
N ILE A 231 2.37 5.99 -8.84
CA ILE A 231 2.53 7.24 -9.61
C ILE A 231 2.75 6.93 -11.10
N TYR A 232 3.53 5.89 -11.41
CA TYR A 232 3.77 5.43 -12.77
C TYR A 232 2.47 4.97 -13.46
N ASP A 233 1.65 4.16 -12.78
CA ASP A 233 0.39 3.64 -13.29
C ASP A 233 -0.60 4.78 -13.62
N GLU A 234 -0.70 5.79 -12.74
CA GLU A 234 -1.55 6.96 -12.98
C GLU A 234 -0.99 7.84 -14.12
N TYR A 235 0.33 8.01 -14.22
CA TYR A 235 0.95 8.71 -15.35
C TYR A 235 0.68 7.98 -16.68
N THR A 236 0.82 6.66 -16.72
CA THR A 236 0.62 5.85 -17.93
C THR A 236 -0.85 5.83 -18.37
N LYS A 237 -1.81 5.89 -17.44
CA LYS A 237 -3.24 6.11 -17.75
C LYS A 237 -3.52 7.48 -18.36
N LEU A 238 -2.83 8.53 -17.91
CA LEU A 238 -2.99 9.90 -18.41
C LEU A 238 -2.24 10.15 -19.72
N HIS A 239 -1.15 9.40 -19.95
CA HIS A 239 -0.35 9.45 -21.17
C HIS A 239 -0.22 8.06 -21.82
N PRO A 240 -1.31 7.44 -22.30
CA PRO A 240 -1.24 6.17 -23.02
C PRO A 240 -0.22 6.25 -24.14
N LEU A 241 0.55 5.18 -24.33
CA LEU A 241 1.32 5.03 -25.57
C LEU A 241 0.31 4.96 -26.72
N VAL A 242 0.27 6.00 -27.55
CA VAL A 242 -0.46 5.96 -28.81
C VAL A 242 0.19 4.86 -29.64
N ALA A 243 -0.47 3.71 -29.72
CA ALA A 243 -0.16 2.69 -30.69
C ALA A 243 -0.40 3.31 -32.07
N THR A 244 0.66 3.83 -32.69
CA THR A 244 0.62 4.30 -34.07
C THR A 244 0.08 3.17 -34.92
N PRO A 245 -1.06 3.34 -35.63
CA PRO A 245 -1.51 2.32 -36.57
C PRO A 245 -0.41 2.20 -37.63
N THR A 246 0.26 1.05 -37.66
CA THR A 246 1.12 0.70 -38.78
C THR A 246 0.21 0.48 -39.98
N ASP A 247 0.19 1.45 -40.90
CA ASP A 247 -0.46 1.32 -42.20
C ASP A 247 0.25 0.24 -43.03
N SER A 248 -0.05 -1.02 -42.72
CA SER A 248 0.33 -2.17 -43.52
C SER A 248 -0.55 -2.21 -44.77
N LEU A 249 -0.14 -1.50 -45.82
CA LEU A 249 -0.71 -1.68 -47.15
C LEU A 249 -0.56 -3.17 -47.54
N SER A 250 -1.67 -3.90 -47.60
CA SER A 250 -1.77 -5.19 -48.27
C SER A 250 -3.01 -5.20 -49.17
N HIS A 251 -2.85 -5.66 -50.40
CA HIS A 251 -3.77 -5.33 -51.49
C HIS A 251 -5.14 -5.99 -51.41
N SER A 252 -6.16 -5.25 -51.84
CA SER A 252 -7.44 -5.82 -52.25
C SER A 252 -7.30 -6.63 -53.54
N THR A 253 -7.78 -7.88 -53.52
CA THR A 253 -8.11 -8.65 -54.74
C THR A 253 -9.41 -9.42 -54.52
N SER A 254 -10.37 -9.28 -55.44
CA SER A 254 -11.71 -9.85 -55.32
C SER A 254 -12.01 -10.91 -56.39
N LYS A 255 -12.72 -11.99 -55.99
CA LYS A 255 -13.56 -12.96 -56.74
C LYS A 255 -14.06 -14.00 -55.70
N LEU A 256 -15.35 -14.36 -55.61
CA LEU A 256 -16.18 -15.18 -56.54
C LEU A 256 -15.64 -16.63 -56.65
N SER A 257 -16.42 -17.71 -56.50
CA SER A 257 -17.90 -17.83 -56.53
C SER A 257 -18.48 -19.09 -55.85
N LEU A 258 -19.79 -19.06 -55.55
CA LEU A 258 -20.82 -20.13 -55.53
C LEU A 258 -20.47 -21.60 -55.14
N ASN A 259 -21.15 -22.16 -54.12
CA ASN A 259 -22.44 -22.85 -54.32
C ASN A 259 -23.18 -23.30 -53.02
N GLU A 260 -24.49 -23.50 -53.15
CA GLU A 260 -25.47 -24.06 -52.18
C GLU A 260 -25.93 -25.48 -52.65
N PRO A 261 -26.98 -26.17 -52.12
CA PRO A 261 -27.96 -25.85 -51.07
C PRO A 261 -27.97 -26.91 -49.92
N SER A 262 -28.89 -26.98 -48.93
CA SER A 262 -30.19 -26.33 -48.64
C SER A 262 -30.35 -26.26 -47.09
N SER A 263 -31.43 -25.82 -46.41
CA SER A 263 -32.82 -25.41 -46.71
C SER A 263 -33.26 -24.38 -45.61
N ALA A 264 -34.50 -23.95 -45.33
CA ALA A 264 -35.87 -24.36 -45.67
C ALA A 264 -36.88 -23.17 -45.58
N SER A 265 -38.18 -23.46 -45.63
CA SER A 265 -39.30 -22.49 -45.58
C SER A 265 -39.54 -21.86 -44.19
N PHE A 266 -39.75 -20.54 -44.00
CA PHE A 266 -40.79 -19.61 -44.54
C PHE A 266 -42.19 -19.76 -43.86
N PRO A 267 -43.11 -18.75 -43.86
CA PRO A 267 -43.09 -17.41 -44.52
C PRO A 267 -43.61 -16.16 -43.72
N MET A 268 -43.02 -14.97 -44.00
CA MET A 268 -43.64 -13.61 -44.24
C MET A 268 -44.67 -12.99 -43.24
N LYS A 269 -45.06 -11.68 -43.24
CA LYS A 269 -44.91 -10.45 -44.10
C LYS A 269 -44.54 -9.25 -43.18
N ALA A 270 -43.75 -8.21 -43.53
CA ALA A 270 -43.98 -7.10 -44.51
C ALA A 270 -45.27 -6.28 -44.19
N GLN A 271 -45.40 -4.93 -44.24
CA GLN A 271 -44.73 -3.78 -44.91
C GLN A 271 -44.97 -2.46 -44.08
N LEU A 272 -44.54 -1.22 -44.39
CA LEU A 272 -43.28 -0.59 -44.92
C LEU A 272 -43.48 0.97 -44.99
N LYS A 273 -42.40 1.80 -44.96
CA LYS A 273 -42.31 3.26 -45.32
C LYS A 273 -42.82 4.36 -44.35
N SER A 274 -42.36 5.59 -44.63
CA SER A 274 -42.51 6.91 -43.95
C SER A 274 -43.10 7.94 -44.96
N PRO A 275 -43.03 9.32 -44.85
CA PRO A 275 -42.60 10.23 -43.78
C PRO A 275 -43.49 11.52 -43.55
N THR A 276 -43.10 12.37 -42.58
CA THR A 276 -43.33 13.85 -42.48
C THR A 276 -44.74 14.48 -42.61
N LYS A 277 -45.13 15.29 -41.59
CA LYS A 277 -45.52 16.73 -41.72
C LYS A 277 -45.86 17.40 -40.37
N SER A 278 -45.62 18.71 -40.29
CA SER A 278 -46.10 19.68 -39.29
C SER A 278 -46.84 20.82 -40.04
N PRO A 279 -47.35 21.93 -39.45
CA PRO A 279 -47.42 22.37 -38.04
C PRO A 279 -48.82 22.91 -37.62
N THR A 280 -48.95 23.65 -36.49
CA THR A 280 -49.66 24.97 -36.34
C THR A 280 -50.49 25.16 -35.04
N LYS A 281 -50.22 26.29 -34.32
CA LYS A 281 -51.05 26.94 -33.24
C LYS A 281 -51.24 26.15 -31.91
N LEU A 282 -51.54 26.76 -30.75
CA LEU A 282 -51.86 28.17 -30.38
C LEU A 282 -51.29 28.54 -28.98
N ALA A 283 -51.42 29.82 -28.57
CA ALA A 283 -50.82 30.50 -27.40
C ALA A 283 -51.13 29.88 -26.00
N ARG A 284 -50.46 30.25 -24.88
CA ARG A 284 -50.62 31.54 -24.16
C ARG A 284 -49.74 31.70 -22.89
N ARG A 285 -49.37 32.96 -22.57
CA ARG A 285 -48.98 33.59 -21.25
C ARG A 285 -47.60 33.38 -20.57
N GLU A 286 -46.84 34.49 -20.57
CA GLU A 286 -46.38 35.31 -19.42
C GLU A 286 -45.51 34.76 -18.25
N SER A 287 -44.44 35.54 -17.99
CA SER A 287 -43.69 35.75 -16.72
C SER A 287 -42.66 34.70 -16.23
N GLN A 288 -41.38 35.08 -16.23
CA GLN A 288 -40.49 35.28 -15.06
C GLN A 288 -39.08 35.70 -15.57
N PRO A 289 -38.30 36.56 -14.87
CA PRO A 289 -36.99 37.02 -15.33
C PRO A 289 -35.82 36.06 -15.00
N LEU A 290 -34.69 36.28 -15.67
CA LEU A 290 -33.56 35.36 -15.76
C LEU A 290 -32.73 35.23 -14.46
N LEU A 291 -32.41 33.99 -14.06
CA LEU A 291 -31.49 33.71 -12.95
C LEU A 291 -30.03 34.07 -13.32
N ARG A 292 -29.33 34.78 -12.42
CA ARG A 292 -27.91 35.12 -12.60
C ARG A 292 -27.01 33.90 -12.38
N THR A 293 -26.14 33.62 -13.35
CA THR A 293 -25.06 32.63 -13.23
C THR A 293 -23.90 33.15 -12.38
N LYS A 294 -23.12 32.22 -11.79
CA LYS A 294 -21.98 32.54 -10.91
C LYS A 294 -20.76 33.00 -11.74
N PRO A 295 -19.91 33.90 -11.22
CA PRO A 295 -18.65 34.25 -11.86
C PRO A 295 -17.68 33.06 -11.86
N SER A 296 -17.02 32.81 -12.99
CA SER A 296 -15.90 31.88 -13.09
C SER A 296 -14.61 32.55 -12.61
N ILE A 297 -14.00 32.00 -11.57
CA ILE A 297 -12.80 32.58 -10.95
C ILE A 297 -11.54 32.21 -11.74
N SER A 298 -10.91 33.25 -12.29
CA SER A 298 -9.52 33.38 -12.75
C SER A 298 -8.81 32.16 -13.37
N LYS A 299 -8.47 32.30 -14.67
CA LYS A 299 -7.20 31.75 -15.17
C LYS A 299 -6.06 32.31 -14.32
N LEU A 300 -5.26 31.45 -13.70
CA LEU A 300 -4.00 31.85 -13.04
C LEU A 300 -2.84 31.00 -13.56
N ARG A 301 -2.12 31.61 -14.50
CA ARG A 301 -0.72 31.37 -14.89
C ARG A 301 -0.30 29.90 -15.08
N LEU A 302 -0.41 29.41 -16.32
CA LEU A 302 0.47 28.32 -16.81
C LEU A 302 1.78 28.88 -17.40
N GLU A 303 1.77 30.17 -17.74
CA GLU A 303 2.82 30.86 -18.50
C GLU A 303 4.11 31.09 -17.68
N GLU A 304 4.10 30.86 -16.37
CA GLU A 304 5.29 30.91 -15.51
C GLU A 304 6.08 29.58 -15.47
N LEU A 305 5.61 28.52 -16.14
CA LEU A 305 6.35 27.26 -16.28
C LEU A 305 7.25 27.19 -17.53
N TYR A 306 7.25 28.22 -18.38
CA TYR A 306 8.15 28.32 -19.54
C TYR A 306 8.96 29.62 -19.48
N ASN A 307 10.18 29.51 -18.96
CA ASN A 307 11.21 30.55 -19.07
C ASN A 307 12.38 30.01 -19.93
N PRO A 308 12.25 30.00 -21.28
CA PRO A 308 13.23 29.39 -22.18
C PRO A 308 14.43 30.31 -22.40
N ILE A 309 15.36 30.32 -21.44
CA ILE A 309 16.60 31.10 -21.51
C ILE A 309 17.81 30.17 -21.66
N THR A 310 18.70 30.52 -22.59
CA THR A 310 19.95 29.85 -22.98
C THR A 310 19.83 28.43 -23.59
N SER A 311 20.19 28.36 -24.88
CA SER A 311 20.38 27.16 -25.69
C SER A 311 21.47 26.22 -25.13
N PRO A 312 21.46 24.91 -25.48
CA PRO A 312 22.51 23.99 -25.05
C PRO A 312 23.87 24.33 -25.70
N PRO A 313 24.98 24.29 -24.95
CA PRO A 313 26.32 24.28 -25.53
C PRO A 313 26.52 23.02 -26.37
N GLN A 314 26.94 23.17 -27.64
CA GLN A 314 27.42 22.04 -28.42
C GLN A 314 28.77 21.59 -27.87
N LEU A 315 28.80 20.45 -27.16
CA LEU A 315 30.06 19.77 -26.85
C LEU A 315 30.62 19.15 -28.14
N GLN A 316 31.75 19.68 -28.59
CA GLN A 316 32.50 19.15 -29.72
C GLN A 316 33.07 17.76 -29.39
N TYR A 317 33.20 16.91 -30.40
CA TYR A 317 33.95 15.66 -30.28
C TYR A 317 35.44 15.98 -30.09
N GLY A 318 35.96 15.77 -28.88
CA GLY A 318 37.39 15.69 -28.62
C GLY A 318 37.88 14.26 -28.84
N ASP A 319 38.96 14.08 -29.60
CA ASP A 319 39.49 12.75 -29.93
C ASP A 319 40.30 12.13 -28.79
N LYS A 320 40.55 10.82 -28.90
CA LYS A 320 41.11 9.97 -27.85
C LYS A 320 42.62 10.10 -27.73
N THR A 321 43.12 10.19 -26.49
CA THR A 321 44.44 9.64 -26.17
C THR A 321 44.45 8.94 -24.81
N SER A 322 44.92 7.70 -24.84
CA SER A 322 45.15 6.71 -23.77
C SER A 322 45.59 7.20 -22.38
N SER A 323 45.04 6.58 -21.33
CA SER A 323 45.84 5.81 -20.34
C SER A 323 44.93 4.97 -19.41
N ASN A 324 45.51 3.96 -18.75
CA ASN A 324 44.79 2.97 -17.93
C ASN A 324 44.57 3.43 -16.49
N GLY A 325 43.44 3.04 -15.87
CA GLY A 325 43.20 3.15 -14.43
C GLY A 325 42.05 2.25 -13.98
N SER A 326 42.33 1.26 -13.13
CA SER A 326 41.35 0.23 -12.72
C SER A 326 40.27 0.78 -11.78
N GLY A 327 39.00 0.41 -11.97
CA GLY A 327 37.94 0.76 -11.02
C GLY A 327 36.59 0.08 -11.23
N SER A 328 36.10 -0.61 -10.19
CA SER A 328 34.72 -1.02 -9.93
C SER A 328 33.99 -1.86 -11.01
N GLY A 329 33.81 -3.16 -10.72
CA GLY A 329 32.90 -4.03 -11.46
C GLY A 329 31.44 -3.65 -11.20
N SER A 330 30.83 -2.88 -12.12
CA SER A 330 29.41 -2.55 -12.08
C SER A 330 28.56 -3.81 -12.28
N VAL A 331 27.74 -4.16 -11.29
CA VAL A 331 26.80 -5.29 -11.39
C VAL A 331 25.67 -4.90 -12.33
N THR A 332 25.69 -5.43 -13.55
CA THR A 332 24.61 -5.28 -14.52
C THR A 332 23.33 -5.92 -13.97
N LEU A 333 22.32 -5.10 -13.70
CA LEU A 333 20.99 -5.56 -13.34
C LEU A 333 20.28 -6.11 -14.59
N SER A 334 20.43 -7.40 -14.83
CA SER A 334 19.54 -8.15 -15.71
C SER A 334 18.14 -8.20 -15.08
N GLU A 335 17.30 -7.20 -15.35
CA GLU A 335 15.89 -7.27 -14.97
C GLU A 335 15.15 -8.21 -15.92
N ASP A 336 14.78 -9.40 -15.43
CA ASP A 336 13.81 -10.28 -16.07
C ASP A 336 12.43 -9.58 -16.10
N VAL A 337 12.13 -8.91 -17.22
CA VAL A 337 10.84 -8.25 -17.45
C VAL A 337 9.90 -9.20 -18.18
N GLU A 338 9.09 -9.91 -17.40
CA GLU A 338 8.06 -10.81 -17.90
C GLU A 338 6.88 -10.04 -18.53
N GLY A 339 6.97 -9.78 -19.83
CA GLY A 339 5.82 -9.66 -20.74
C GLY A 339 4.91 -8.43 -20.62
N LYS A 340 5.00 -7.54 -21.62
CA LYS A 340 3.98 -6.53 -22.00
C LYS A 340 3.73 -5.35 -21.05
N GLU A 341 4.73 -4.50 -20.92
CA GLU A 341 4.55 -3.07 -21.27
C GLU A 341 5.88 -2.49 -21.74
N ILE A 342 5.87 -1.48 -22.63
CA ILE A 342 7.10 -0.73 -22.94
C ILE A 342 7.31 0.24 -21.77
N LEU A 343 8.01 -0.25 -20.74
CA LEU A 343 8.22 0.47 -19.50
C LEU A 343 9.00 1.75 -19.78
N ARG A 344 8.37 2.91 -19.58
CA ARG A 344 9.01 4.22 -19.73
C ARG A 344 10.01 4.41 -18.58
N LEU A 345 11.22 3.90 -18.75
CA LEU A 345 12.25 3.84 -17.72
C LEU A 345 12.59 5.24 -17.20
N ASP A 346 12.62 6.25 -18.08
CA ASP A 346 12.81 7.66 -17.73
C ASP A 346 11.71 8.20 -16.80
N VAL A 347 10.44 7.83 -17.04
CA VAL A 347 9.30 8.18 -16.18
C VAL A 347 9.43 7.45 -14.85
N TYR A 348 9.72 6.14 -14.87
CA TYR A 348 9.87 5.35 -13.65
C TYR A 348 11.00 5.88 -12.74
N GLU A 349 12.14 6.27 -13.33
CA GLU A 349 13.23 6.91 -12.60
C GLU A 349 12.84 8.29 -12.05
N ARG A 350 12.15 9.13 -12.82
CA ARG A 350 11.61 10.42 -12.31
C ARG A 350 10.65 10.22 -11.15
N CYS A 351 9.75 9.25 -11.22
CA CYS A 351 8.86 8.88 -10.12
C CYS A 351 9.66 8.43 -8.89
N LYS A 352 10.69 7.60 -9.08
CA LYS A 352 11.61 7.14 -8.02
C LYS A 352 12.38 8.29 -7.38
N VAL A 353 12.85 9.27 -8.15
CA VAL A 353 13.49 10.49 -7.61
C VAL A 353 12.50 11.30 -6.78
N ALA A 354 11.35 11.66 -7.34
CA ALA A 354 10.34 12.48 -6.67
C ALA A 354 9.83 11.88 -5.34
N VAL A 355 9.65 10.54 -5.28
CA VAL A 355 9.30 9.84 -4.04
C VAL A 355 10.40 9.97 -2.98
N ASN A 356 11.67 9.79 -3.36
CA ASN A 356 12.80 9.93 -2.44
C ASN A 356 13.00 11.38 -1.97
N GLU A 357 12.77 12.37 -2.84
CA GLU A 357 12.81 13.79 -2.47
C GLU A 357 11.70 14.17 -1.49
N LYS A 358 10.49 13.62 -1.67
CA LYS A 358 9.37 13.80 -0.73
C LYS A 358 9.70 13.25 0.65
N VAL A 359 10.30 12.06 0.75
CA VAL A 359 10.73 11.45 2.02
C VAL A 359 11.87 12.25 2.67
N LYS A 360 12.90 12.63 1.90
CA LYS A 360 13.97 13.53 2.38
C LYS A 360 13.42 14.87 2.92
N SER A 361 12.40 15.40 2.26
CA SER A 361 11.74 16.67 2.66
C SER A 361 10.87 16.52 3.90
N GLU A 362 10.31 15.34 4.17
CA GLU A 362 9.57 15.06 5.41
C GLU A 362 10.52 14.83 6.59
N ARG A 363 11.64 14.10 6.39
CA ARG A 363 12.69 13.96 7.43
C ARG A 363 13.15 15.33 7.90
N LYS A 364 13.51 16.22 6.95
CA LYS A 364 13.84 17.64 7.20
C LYS A 364 12.71 18.48 7.86
N LYS A 365 11.51 17.95 8.10
CA LYS A 365 10.50 18.59 8.97
C LYS A 365 10.53 17.99 10.37
N LEU A 366 10.57 16.65 10.48
CA LEU A 366 10.73 15.94 11.76
C LEU A 366 11.97 16.45 12.50
N ASP A 367 13.12 16.48 11.82
CA ASP A 367 14.40 17.01 12.34
C ASP A 367 14.30 18.45 12.88
N ARG A 368 13.35 19.25 12.37
CA ARG A 368 13.11 20.63 12.83
C ARG A 368 12.11 20.72 13.97
N PHE A 369 11.12 19.83 14.06
CA PHE A 369 10.20 19.77 15.20
C PHE A 369 10.91 19.23 16.45
N SER A 370 11.78 18.22 16.30
CA SER A 370 12.60 17.68 17.39
C SER A 370 13.70 18.64 17.87
N ALA A 371 14.13 19.58 17.03
CA ALA A 371 15.07 20.65 17.41
C ALA A 371 14.40 21.87 18.07
N THR A 372 13.07 21.89 18.19
CA THR A 372 12.28 22.97 18.80
C THR A 372 11.42 22.50 19.99
N SER A 373 11.68 21.29 20.49
CA SER A 373 10.96 20.66 21.62
C SER A 373 11.94 20.30 22.73
#